data_AF-A0A1B6QE51-F1
#
_entry.id   AF-A0A1B6QE51-F1
#
_cell.length_a   1.000
_cell.length_b   1.000
_cell.length_c   1.000
_cell.angle_alpha   90.00
_cell.angle_beta   90.00
_cell.angle_gamma   90.00
#
_symmetry.space_group_name_H-M   'P 1'
#
loop_
_entity.id
_entity.type
_entity.pdbx_description
1 polymer ?
#
loop_
_entity_poly.entity_id
_entity_poly.type
_entity_poly.pdbx_seq_one_letter_code
_entity_poly.pdbx_strand_id
1 'polypeptide(L)'
;MLPMNVDAAVPSSSQQAGLAATTNKRNRPRCLACMAASNKVVEVVDQYETACIPEKMRDNKVAYIQNPSTDKSCPRLLKVHAHMKAPIYVYYKLDKFDQNHRRYARSRSISQLGSPKMAKDTKTCSPEATAKGGGPIVPCGLVAWSLFNDTYGFARRNETLAVNRQGISWRSDRGHLFGDRVYPRNFQAGALVGGGTLDPNKSEDLMVWMRTAALPAFRKLYGRIEVDLHAGDEVAVTVQNNYNTYSFGGKKALVLSTAGVLGGKSSFLGRAYLAGGIACLALALLLTLLFLLPVPAHASSS
;
A
#
# COMPACT_ATOMS: atom_id res chain seq x y z
N MET A 1 14.77 40.48 25.92
CA MET A 1 16.20 40.30 26.20
C MET A 1 16.74 39.21 25.29
N LEU A 2 17.31 39.66 24.16
CA LEU A 2 18.58 39.27 23.51
C LEU A 2 19.01 37.77 23.42
N PRO A 3 19.73 37.37 22.35
CA PRO A 3 19.12 36.71 21.17
C PRO A 3 20.01 35.58 20.54
N MET A 4 19.69 35.20 19.30
CA MET A 4 20.58 34.69 18.22
C MET A 4 21.26 33.31 18.38
N ASN A 5 21.07 32.42 17.38
CA ASN A 5 22.01 32.35 16.25
C ASN A 5 21.51 31.44 15.11
N VAL A 6 21.62 31.99 13.91
CA VAL A 6 21.60 31.32 12.60
C VAL A 6 23.07 31.24 12.19
N ASP A 7 23.62 30.06 11.98
CA ASP A 7 24.91 29.92 11.32
C ASP A 7 24.86 28.85 10.24
N ALA A 8 25.01 29.33 9.00
CA ALA A 8 25.41 28.56 7.85
C ALA A 8 26.95 28.44 7.87
N ALA A 9 27.49 27.26 7.62
CA ALA A 9 28.92 27.09 7.35
C ALA A 9 29.11 26.27 6.05
N VAL A 10 29.64 26.97 5.05
CA VAL A 10 30.16 26.46 3.77
C VAL A 10 31.59 25.96 4.00
N PRO A 11 32.00 24.79 3.48
CA PRO A 11 33.42 24.46 3.38
C PRO A 11 33.99 24.92 2.03
N SER A 12 35.08 25.68 2.12
CA SER A 12 35.92 26.17 1.02
C SER A 12 36.75 25.08 0.36
N SER A 13 37.07 25.29 -0.91
CA SER A 13 37.95 24.49 -1.76
C SER A 13 39.42 24.57 -1.35
N SER A 14 40.04 23.45 -0.98
CA SER A 14 41.42 23.07 -1.33
C SER A 14 41.87 21.82 -0.57
N GLN A 15 41.60 20.64 -1.14
CA GLN A 15 42.43 19.45 -0.97
C GLN A 15 42.08 18.45 -2.06
N GLN A 16 42.73 18.61 -3.22
CA GLN A 16 42.94 17.53 -4.17
C GLN A 16 44.15 16.73 -3.70
N ALA A 17 43.96 15.45 -3.35
CA ALA A 17 44.88 14.36 -3.68
C ALA A 17 44.32 13.04 -3.15
N GLY A 18 44.10 12.07 -4.05
CA GLY A 18 44.08 10.65 -3.72
C GLY A 18 42.72 10.04 -3.36
N LEU A 19 41.89 9.75 -4.36
CA LEU A 19 41.32 8.41 -4.51
C LEU A 19 40.77 8.24 -5.93
N ALA A 20 41.63 7.72 -6.80
CA ALA A 20 41.26 7.20 -8.10
C ALA A 20 40.44 5.91 -7.90
N ALA A 21 39.12 5.97 -8.08
CA ALA A 21 38.25 4.86 -8.55
C ALA A 21 36.75 5.20 -8.43
N THR A 22 36.25 6.19 -9.16
CA THR A 22 34.81 6.28 -9.47
C THR A 22 34.62 6.67 -10.92
N THR A 23 34.94 5.73 -11.81
CA THR A 23 34.52 5.80 -13.21
C THR A 23 33.00 5.64 -13.30
N ASN A 24 32.39 6.66 -13.91
CA ASN A 24 31.23 6.53 -14.80
C ASN A 24 29.86 6.13 -14.21
N LYS A 25 29.17 7.09 -13.56
CA LYS A 25 27.72 6.99 -13.25
C LYS A 25 26.87 8.18 -13.73
N ARG A 26 27.41 9.15 -14.47
CA ARG A 26 26.73 10.45 -14.65
C ARG A 26 25.75 10.55 -15.83
N ASN A 27 25.77 9.64 -16.81
CA ASN A 27 24.92 9.75 -18.01
C ASN A 27 24.13 8.46 -18.35
N ARG A 28 23.54 7.77 -17.37
CA ARG A 28 22.49 6.79 -17.70
C ARG A 28 21.17 7.54 -17.98
N PRO A 29 20.47 7.26 -19.10
CA PRO A 29 19.16 7.84 -19.36
C PRO A 29 18.25 7.61 -18.15
N ARG A 30 17.59 8.66 -17.67
CA ARG A 30 16.69 8.59 -16.49
C ARG A 30 15.68 7.45 -16.60
N CYS A 31 15.22 7.14 -17.83
CA CYS A 31 14.39 5.98 -18.15
C CYS A 31 15.01 4.64 -17.73
N LEU A 32 16.25 4.36 -18.17
CA LEU A 32 16.96 3.13 -17.81
C LEU A 32 17.21 3.04 -16.31
N ALA A 33 17.50 4.17 -15.66
CA ALA A 33 17.68 4.21 -14.21
C ALA A 33 16.38 3.85 -13.46
N CYS A 34 15.24 4.41 -13.85
CA CYS A 34 13.94 4.07 -13.26
C CYS A 34 13.55 2.62 -13.49
N MET A 35 13.73 2.09 -14.71
CA MET A 35 13.45 0.68 -15.01
C MET A 35 14.36 -0.26 -14.22
N ALA A 36 15.66 0.02 -14.16
CA ALA A 36 16.61 -0.78 -13.40
C ALA A 36 16.30 -0.75 -11.89
N ALA A 37 15.92 0.40 -11.36
CA ALA A 37 15.52 0.54 -9.96
C ALA A 37 14.26 -0.27 -9.65
N SER A 38 13.24 -0.24 -10.53
CA SER A 38 12.03 -1.05 -10.36
C SER A 38 12.28 -2.55 -10.54
N ASN A 39 13.15 -2.96 -11.47
CA ASN A 39 13.45 -4.37 -11.71
C ASN A 39 14.25 -5.02 -10.58
N LYS A 40 14.97 -4.20 -9.79
CA LYS A 40 15.64 -4.65 -8.57
C LYS A 40 14.67 -5.04 -7.45
N VAL A 41 13.41 -4.59 -7.52
CA VAL A 41 12.40 -4.93 -6.52
C VAL A 41 11.90 -6.35 -6.77
N VAL A 42 12.10 -7.22 -5.79
CA VAL A 42 11.55 -8.57 -5.76
C VAL A 42 10.18 -8.53 -5.09
N GLU A 43 9.20 -9.15 -5.73
CA GLU A 43 7.84 -9.32 -5.20
C GLU A 43 7.38 -10.76 -5.37
N VAL A 44 6.76 -11.30 -4.32
CA VAL A 44 6.05 -12.59 -4.33
C VAL A 44 4.58 -12.29 -4.05
N VAL A 45 3.69 -12.73 -4.95
CA VAL A 45 2.25 -12.45 -4.86
C VAL A 45 1.50 -13.78 -4.88
N ASP A 46 0.68 -14.03 -3.86
CA ASP A 46 -0.19 -15.20 -3.79
C ASP A 46 -1.65 -14.78 -3.68
N GLN A 47 -2.45 -15.14 -4.69
CA GLN A 47 -3.89 -14.92 -4.71
C GLN A 47 -4.58 -16.07 -3.98
N TYR A 48 -5.06 -15.80 -2.77
CA TYR A 48 -5.59 -16.83 -1.88
C TYR A 48 -7.12 -16.84 -1.77
N GLU A 49 -7.83 -15.86 -2.35
CA GLU A 49 -9.30 -15.74 -2.23
C GLU A 49 -10.05 -17.04 -2.58
N THR A 50 -9.90 -17.58 -3.79
CA THR A 50 -10.57 -18.85 -4.15
C THR A 50 -9.78 -20.07 -3.66
N ALA A 51 -8.45 -19.95 -3.53
CA ALA A 51 -7.59 -21.06 -3.11
C ALA A 51 -7.82 -21.50 -1.65
N CYS A 52 -8.29 -20.58 -0.79
CA CYS A 52 -8.64 -20.84 0.60
C CYS A 52 -10.12 -21.24 0.81
N ILE A 53 -10.84 -21.56 -0.26
CA ILE A 53 -12.19 -22.12 -0.19
C ILE A 53 -12.12 -23.62 -0.50
N PRO A 54 -12.65 -24.49 0.38
CA PRO A 54 -12.77 -25.92 0.10
C PRO A 54 -13.53 -26.16 -1.21
N GLU A 55 -13.13 -27.16 -1.99
CA GLU A 55 -13.68 -27.40 -3.32
C GLU A 55 -15.21 -27.54 -3.32
N LYS A 56 -15.74 -28.25 -2.32
CA LYS A 56 -17.18 -28.46 -2.12
C LYS A 56 -17.98 -27.17 -1.85
N MET A 57 -17.31 -26.09 -1.44
CA MET A 57 -17.92 -24.81 -1.08
C MET A 57 -17.63 -23.71 -2.12
N ARG A 58 -16.97 -24.02 -3.24
CA ARG A 58 -16.60 -23.02 -4.26
C ARG A 58 -17.81 -22.41 -4.97
N ASP A 59 -18.93 -23.12 -5.04
CA ASP A 59 -20.17 -22.60 -5.60
C ASP A 59 -20.95 -21.73 -4.59
N ASN A 60 -20.67 -21.88 -3.30
CA ASN A 60 -21.30 -21.12 -2.23
C ASN A 60 -20.28 -20.49 -1.26
N LYS A 61 -19.38 -19.68 -1.83
CA LYS A 61 -18.29 -19.02 -1.09
C LYS A 61 -18.79 -18.08 0.00
N VAL A 62 -19.93 -17.43 -0.23
CA VAL A 62 -20.54 -16.47 0.72
C VAL A 62 -21.03 -17.19 1.97
N ALA A 63 -21.68 -18.35 1.85
CA ALA A 63 -22.07 -19.13 3.02
C ALA A 63 -20.86 -19.64 3.81
N TYR A 64 -19.79 -20.05 3.12
CA TYR A 64 -18.55 -20.48 3.78
C TYR A 64 -17.91 -19.37 4.61
N ILE A 65 -17.72 -18.18 4.01
CA ILE A 65 -17.03 -17.07 4.69
C ILE A 65 -17.86 -16.49 5.85
N GLN A 66 -19.19 -16.54 5.76
CA GLN A 66 -20.08 -16.01 6.79
C GLN A 66 -20.33 -16.98 7.94
N ASN A 67 -20.00 -18.28 7.81
CA ASN A 67 -20.20 -19.25 8.87
C ASN A 67 -19.19 -19.01 10.02
N PRO A 68 -19.64 -18.63 11.24
CA PRO A 68 -18.72 -18.35 12.35
C PRO A 68 -18.06 -19.60 12.93
N SER A 69 -18.67 -20.78 12.78
CA SER A 69 -18.19 -22.04 13.34
C SER A 69 -17.12 -22.73 12.49
N THR A 70 -16.96 -22.31 11.24
CA THR A 70 -15.98 -22.90 10.32
C THR A 70 -14.60 -22.27 10.55
N ASP A 71 -13.58 -23.10 10.78
CA ASP A 71 -12.18 -22.67 10.73
C ASP A 71 -11.80 -22.30 9.29
N LYS A 72 -11.23 -21.10 9.13
CA LYS A 72 -10.85 -20.50 7.84
C LYS A 72 -9.34 -20.42 7.68
N SER A 73 -8.62 -21.20 8.49
CA SER A 73 -7.20 -21.45 8.36
C SER A 73 -6.88 -22.05 6.99
N CYS A 74 -5.94 -21.44 6.29
CA CYS A 74 -5.55 -21.81 4.95
C CYS A 74 -4.02 -21.76 4.84
N PRO A 75 -3.35 -22.92 4.87
CA PRO A 75 -1.91 -23.00 4.66
C PRO A 75 -1.58 -22.71 3.19
N ARG A 76 -0.62 -21.83 2.96
CA ARG A 76 -0.07 -21.46 1.66
C ARG A 76 1.45 -21.66 1.70
N LEU A 77 2.04 -22.03 0.58
CA LEU A 77 3.48 -22.15 0.44
C LEU A 77 3.96 -21.14 -0.61
N LEU A 78 4.77 -20.18 -0.17
CA LEU A 78 5.35 -19.14 -1.03
C LEU A 78 6.79 -19.50 -1.36
N LYS A 79 7.09 -19.62 -2.66
CA LYS A 79 8.45 -19.83 -3.13
C LYS A 79 9.13 -18.49 -3.41
N VAL A 80 10.26 -18.25 -2.79
CA VAL A 80 11.06 -17.03 -3.00
C VAL A 80 11.94 -17.24 -4.24
N HIS A 81 11.66 -16.51 -5.32
CA HIS A 81 12.37 -16.69 -6.59
C HIS A 81 13.71 -15.95 -6.67
N ALA A 82 13.91 -14.95 -5.83
CA ALA A 82 15.12 -14.12 -5.80
C ALA A 82 15.36 -13.61 -4.38
N HIS A 83 16.62 -13.30 -4.05
CA HIS A 83 16.99 -12.80 -2.72
C HIS A 83 16.23 -11.50 -2.36
N MET A 84 15.55 -11.51 -1.22
CA MET A 84 14.82 -10.40 -0.65
C MET A 84 15.54 -9.90 0.61
N LYS A 85 16.18 -8.73 0.49
CA LYS A 85 16.85 -8.08 1.61
C LYS A 85 15.83 -7.41 2.55
N ALA A 86 15.99 -7.59 3.86
CA ALA A 86 15.20 -6.96 4.90
C ALA A 86 15.35 -5.43 4.92
N PRO A 87 14.32 -4.68 5.35
CA PRO A 87 13.00 -5.16 5.75
C PRO A 87 12.16 -5.63 4.55
N ILE A 88 11.50 -6.78 4.69
CA ILE A 88 10.56 -7.31 3.71
C ILE A 88 9.16 -6.85 4.10
N TYR A 89 8.51 -6.11 3.22
CA TYR A 89 7.20 -5.55 3.48
C TYR A 89 6.11 -6.56 3.11
N VAL A 90 5.22 -6.80 4.06
CA VAL A 90 4.04 -7.65 3.91
C VAL A 90 2.85 -6.74 3.60
N TYR A 91 2.18 -6.93 2.47
CA TYR A 91 0.96 -6.22 2.12
C TYR A 91 -0.19 -7.20 1.90
N TYR A 92 -1.39 -6.79 2.28
CA TYR A 92 -2.60 -7.36 1.72
C TYR A 92 -3.04 -6.51 0.54
N LYS A 93 -3.50 -7.18 -0.52
CA LYS A 93 -4.06 -6.54 -1.72
C LYS A 93 -5.53 -6.92 -1.83
N LEU A 94 -6.36 -5.91 -2.04
CA LEU A 94 -7.77 -6.04 -2.35
C LEU A 94 -8.03 -5.55 -3.77
N ASP A 95 -8.95 -6.21 -4.44
CA ASP A 95 -9.45 -5.83 -5.77
C ASP A 95 -10.97 -5.67 -5.73
N LYS A 96 -11.49 -4.78 -6.60
CA LYS A 96 -12.90 -4.39 -6.68
C LYS A 96 -13.47 -3.93 -5.33
N PHE A 97 -12.69 -3.13 -4.59
CA PHE A 97 -13.15 -2.52 -3.35
C PHE A 97 -13.02 -0.99 -3.44
N ASP A 98 -14.13 -0.31 -3.73
CA ASP A 98 -14.17 1.12 -4.04
C ASP A 98 -14.13 2.01 -2.79
N GLN A 99 -12.97 2.10 -2.14
CA GLN A 99 -12.78 3.05 -1.02
C GLN A 99 -12.99 4.50 -1.45
N ASN A 100 -12.73 4.83 -2.72
CA ASN A 100 -12.86 6.17 -3.26
C ASN A 100 -14.33 6.59 -3.50
N HIS A 101 -15.31 5.71 -3.33
CA HIS A 101 -16.71 6.07 -3.52
C HIS A 101 -17.11 7.19 -2.56
N ARG A 102 -17.72 8.28 -3.08
CA ARG A 102 -17.94 9.54 -2.35
C ARG A 102 -18.60 9.35 -0.98
N ARG A 103 -19.63 8.49 -0.90
CA ARG A 103 -20.35 8.22 0.36
C ARG A 103 -19.50 7.42 1.34
N TYR A 104 -18.72 6.46 0.86
CA TYR A 104 -17.83 5.65 1.69
C TYR A 104 -16.70 6.53 2.25
N ALA A 105 -15.97 7.25 1.39
CA ALA A 105 -14.83 8.08 1.79
C ALA A 105 -15.20 9.21 2.77
N ARG A 106 -16.43 9.73 2.68
CA ARG A 106 -16.96 10.74 3.63
C ARG A 106 -17.45 10.15 4.94
N SER A 107 -17.76 8.84 4.98
CA SER A 107 -18.33 8.16 6.15
C SER A 107 -17.26 7.84 7.19
N ARG A 108 -16.79 8.88 7.89
CA ARG A 108 -15.80 8.85 8.98
C ARG A 108 -15.82 10.17 9.75
N SER A 109 -15.30 10.16 10.99
CA SER A 109 -15.09 11.35 11.80
C SER A 109 -13.63 11.48 12.21
N ILE A 110 -12.93 12.51 11.73
CA ILE A 110 -11.50 12.72 12.03
C ILE A 110 -11.30 13.20 13.46
N SER A 111 -12.20 14.07 13.96
CA SER A 111 -12.19 14.56 15.34
C SER A 111 -12.26 13.41 16.34
N GLN A 112 -13.06 12.38 16.02
CA GLN A 112 -13.20 11.15 16.79
C GLN A 112 -11.97 10.23 16.73
N LEU A 113 -11.05 10.40 15.79
CA LEU A 113 -9.79 9.64 15.78
C LEU A 113 -8.73 10.32 16.63
N GLY A 114 -8.79 11.64 16.76
CA GLY A 114 -7.81 12.44 17.50
C GLY A 114 -8.06 12.50 19.01
N SER A 115 -9.31 12.44 19.49
CA SER A 115 -9.59 12.63 20.92
C SER A 115 -10.86 11.94 21.44
N PRO A 116 -10.77 11.18 22.56
CA PRO A 116 -11.92 10.58 23.25
C PRO A 116 -13.07 11.53 23.56
N LYS A 117 -12.77 12.82 23.75
CA LYS A 117 -13.76 13.86 24.05
C LYS A 117 -14.71 14.10 22.86
N MET A 118 -14.28 13.79 21.65
CA MET A 118 -15.05 13.96 20.41
C MET A 118 -15.83 12.69 20.01
N ALA A 119 -16.02 11.74 20.94
CA ALA A 119 -16.76 10.50 20.69
C ALA A 119 -18.16 10.71 20.08
N LYS A 120 -18.83 11.84 20.40
CA LYS A 120 -20.18 12.20 19.92
C LYS A 120 -20.20 12.88 18.56
N ASP A 121 -19.06 13.23 17.97
CA ASP A 121 -19.02 13.87 16.65
C ASP A 121 -19.17 12.83 15.54
N THR A 122 -20.42 12.49 15.22
CA THR A 122 -20.78 11.41 14.28
C THR A 122 -21.53 11.92 13.05
N LYS A 123 -21.58 13.24 12.82
CA LYS A 123 -22.40 13.89 11.77
C LYS A 123 -22.17 13.33 10.37
N THR A 124 -20.93 12.99 10.05
CA THR A 124 -20.52 12.47 8.74
C THR A 124 -20.50 10.94 8.67
N CYS A 125 -20.74 10.23 9.78
CA CYS A 125 -20.53 8.78 9.89
C CYS A 125 -21.70 7.90 9.45
N SER A 126 -22.76 8.46 8.87
CA SER A 126 -23.90 7.67 8.38
C SER A 126 -23.45 6.59 7.37
N PRO A 127 -24.06 5.38 7.41
CA PRO A 127 -25.07 4.90 8.36
C PRO A 127 -24.50 4.42 9.70
N GLU A 128 -23.20 4.10 9.77
CA GLU A 128 -22.54 3.52 10.96
C GLU A 128 -22.12 4.60 11.98
N ALA A 129 -23.08 5.46 12.36
CA ALA A 129 -22.88 6.57 13.30
C ALA A 129 -23.14 6.14 14.75
N THR A 130 -24.21 5.37 14.98
CA THR A 130 -24.72 5.00 16.30
C THR A 130 -25.12 3.52 16.34
N ALA A 131 -24.93 2.90 17.49
CA ALA A 131 -25.39 1.54 17.75
C ALA A 131 -26.92 1.50 17.95
N LYS A 132 -27.50 0.29 17.99
CA LYS A 132 -28.95 0.09 18.17
C LYS A 132 -29.52 0.78 19.43
N GLY A 133 -28.72 0.94 20.48
CA GLY A 133 -29.10 1.64 21.72
C GLY A 133 -28.88 3.16 21.71
N GLY A 134 -28.62 3.77 20.54
CA GLY A 134 -28.42 5.23 20.40
C GLY A 134 -27.03 5.74 20.80
N GLY A 135 -26.20 4.91 21.43
CA GLY A 135 -24.82 5.26 21.75
C GLY A 135 -23.94 5.44 20.50
N PRO A 136 -22.98 6.38 20.49
CA PRO A 136 -22.10 6.56 19.35
C PRO A 136 -21.22 5.32 19.13
N ILE A 137 -20.98 4.98 17.86
CA ILE A 137 -19.96 4.01 17.48
C ILE A 137 -18.61 4.73 17.46
N VAL A 138 -17.57 4.11 17.99
CA VAL A 138 -16.21 4.67 17.97
C VAL A 138 -15.25 3.58 17.51
N PRO A 139 -14.41 3.82 16.50
CA PRO A 139 -14.55 4.86 15.47
C PRO A 139 -15.83 4.63 14.62
N CYS A 140 -16.56 5.70 14.30
CA CYS A 140 -17.77 5.66 13.48
C CYS A 140 -17.47 5.72 11.98
N GLY A 141 -18.45 5.27 11.19
CA GLY A 141 -18.48 5.39 9.74
C GLY A 141 -18.03 4.14 8.99
N LEU A 142 -18.45 4.04 7.72
CA LEU A 142 -18.24 2.88 6.86
C LEU A 142 -16.76 2.57 6.65
N VAL A 143 -15.90 3.60 6.63
CA VAL A 143 -14.46 3.39 6.45
C VAL A 143 -13.94 2.53 7.60
N ALA A 144 -14.21 2.92 8.84
CA ALA A 144 -13.76 2.15 9.99
C ALA A 144 -14.49 0.81 10.11
N TRP A 145 -15.82 0.79 9.95
CA TRP A 145 -16.66 -0.41 10.09
C TRP A 145 -16.28 -1.58 9.16
N SER A 146 -15.74 -1.27 7.98
CA SER A 146 -15.25 -2.26 7.02
C SER A 146 -13.78 -2.65 7.21
N LEU A 147 -13.25 -2.56 8.43
CA LEU A 147 -11.84 -2.84 8.73
C LEU A 147 -11.42 -4.23 8.23
N PHE A 148 -10.31 -4.29 7.49
CA PHE A 148 -9.72 -5.55 7.05
C PHE A 148 -9.30 -6.44 8.23
N ASN A 149 -9.62 -7.74 8.18
CA ASN A 149 -9.50 -8.64 9.33
C ASN A 149 -8.90 -10.03 9.04
N ASP A 150 -8.30 -10.23 7.87
CA ASP A 150 -7.48 -11.43 7.68
C ASP A 150 -6.19 -11.31 8.50
N THR A 151 -5.64 -12.45 8.90
CA THR A 151 -4.35 -12.51 9.60
C THR A 151 -3.40 -13.47 8.91
N TYR A 152 -2.10 -13.24 9.11
CA TYR A 152 -1.04 -13.98 8.45
C TYR A 152 -0.01 -14.44 9.48
N GLY A 153 0.20 -15.74 9.60
CA GLY A 153 1.35 -16.33 10.27
C GLY A 153 2.40 -16.75 9.25
N PHE A 154 3.68 -16.52 9.52
CA PHE A 154 4.77 -16.87 8.61
C PHE A 154 5.76 -17.80 9.32
N ALA A 155 6.18 -18.84 8.62
CA ALA A 155 7.24 -19.74 9.04
C ALA A 155 8.13 -20.10 7.86
N ARG A 156 9.41 -20.32 8.12
CA ARG A 156 10.37 -20.86 7.17
C ARG A 156 11.02 -22.06 7.81
N ARG A 157 10.83 -23.25 7.23
CA ARG A 157 11.22 -24.53 7.84
C ARG A 157 10.55 -24.67 9.22
N ASN A 158 11.32 -24.64 10.30
CA ASN A 158 10.83 -24.70 11.69
C ASN A 158 10.96 -23.37 12.45
N GLU A 159 11.33 -22.29 11.75
CA GLU A 159 11.50 -20.95 12.35
C GLU A 159 10.26 -20.10 12.07
N THR A 160 9.67 -19.53 13.12
CA THR A 160 8.60 -18.54 12.97
C THR A 160 9.19 -17.20 12.53
N LEU A 161 8.72 -16.66 11.42
CA LEU A 161 9.11 -15.33 10.94
C LEU A 161 8.20 -14.29 11.58
N ALA A 162 8.72 -13.56 12.57
CA ALA A 162 7.98 -12.52 13.25
C ALA A 162 7.67 -11.35 12.31
N VAL A 163 6.39 -10.93 12.28
CA VAL A 163 5.95 -9.75 11.53
C VAL A 163 5.89 -8.57 12.49
N ASN A 164 6.77 -7.59 12.28
CA ASN A 164 6.73 -6.31 12.97
C ASN A 164 5.52 -5.50 12.47
N ARG A 165 4.62 -5.18 13.39
CA ARG A 165 3.35 -4.45 13.15
C ARG A 165 3.41 -3.00 13.66
N GLN A 166 4.57 -2.57 14.15
CA GLN A 166 4.84 -1.21 14.60
C GLN A 166 5.52 -0.39 13.51
N GLY A 167 5.26 0.92 13.45
CA GLY A 167 5.87 1.78 12.44
C GLY A 167 5.42 1.52 11.01
N ILE A 168 4.23 0.96 10.82
CA ILE A 168 3.61 0.70 9.52
C ILE A 168 2.80 1.90 9.02
N SER A 169 2.37 2.79 9.92
CA SER A 169 1.68 4.04 9.55
C SER A 169 2.64 5.23 9.49
N TRP A 170 2.22 6.27 8.77
CA TRP A 170 2.99 7.51 8.66
C TRP A 170 3.16 8.18 10.03
N ARG A 171 4.33 8.78 10.27
CA ARG A 171 4.59 9.52 11.52
C ARG A 171 3.61 10.68 11.71
N SER A 172 3.21 11.35 10.62
CA SER A 172 2.20 12.41 10.64
C SER A 172 0.83 11.91 11.10
N ASP A 173 0.44 10.71 10.66
CA ASP A 173 -0.87 10.14 11.00
C ASP A 173 -0.89 9.84 12.52
N ARG A 174 0.19 9.23 13.02
CA ARG A 174 0.38 8.96 14.46
C ARG A 174 0.49 10.22 15.33
N GLY A 175 1.16 11.27 14.84
CA GLY A 175 1.46 12.45 15.63
C GLY A 175 0.39 13.55 15.59
N HIS A 176 -0.49 13.55 14.57
CA HIS A 176 -1.41 14.67 14.34
C HIS A 176 -2.85 14.28 14.03
N LEU A 177 -3.12 13.07 13.50
CA LEU A 177 -4.47 12.66 13.10
C LEU A 177 -5.13 11.72 14.11
N PHE A 178 -4.35 10.85 14.74
CA PHE A 178 -4.81 9.88 15.71
C PHE A 178 -4.30 10.23 17.10
N GLY A 179 -5.12 9.99 18.12
CA GLY A 179 -4.66 10.03 19.51
C GLY A 179 -3.75 8.84 19.84
N ASP A 180 -3.10 8.90 21.00
CA ASP A 180 -2.12 7.88 21.45
C ASP A 180 -2.67 6.45 21.45
N ARG A 181 -3.98 6.29 21.68
CA ARG A 181 -4.67 5.00 21.70
C ARG A 181 -6.03 5.10 21.02
N VAL A 182 -6.41 4.01 20.36
CA VAL A 182 -7.77 3.85 19.82
C VAL A 182 -8.67 3.34 20.96
N TYR A 183 -9.86 3.92 21.09
CA TYR A 183 -10.80 3.63 22.19
C TYR A 183 -12.13 3.13 21.60
N PRO A 184 -12.19 1.88 21.11
CA PRO A 184 -13.38 1.39 20.44
C PRO A 184 -14.57 1.33 21.42
N ARG A 185 -15.74 1.77 20.96
CA ARG A 185 -17.02 1.72 21.72
C ARG A 185 -18.14 1.33 20.77
N ASN A 186 -18.93 0.33 21.15
CA ASN A 186 -20.02 -0.21 20.32
C ASN A 186 -19.60 -0.61 18.89
N PHE A 187 -18.30 -0.78 18.63
CA PHE A 187 -17.76 -1.07 17.32
C PHE A 187 -18.02 -2.52 16.94
N GLN A 188 -18.52 -2.77 15.72
CA GLN A 188 -19.00 -4.08 15.27
C GLN A 188 -20.09 -4.72 16.16
N ALA A 189 -20.78 -3.96 17.02
CA ALA A 189 -21.81 -4.49 17.94
C ALA A 189 -23.20 -4.66 17.30
N GLY A 190 -23.33 -4.37 16.00
CA GLY A 190 -24.57 -4.53 15.25
C GLY A 190 -24.85 -5.98 14.84
N ALA A 191 -26.04 -6.22 14.27
CA ALA A 191 -26.35 -7.50 13.64
C ALA A 191 -25.53 -7.74 12.36
N LEU A 192 -25.12 -6.65 11.70
CA LEU A 192 -24.23 -6.69 10.56
C LEU A 192 -22.81 -6.36 11.03
N VAL A 193 -21.87 -7.23 10.68
CA VAL A 193 -20.43 -7.09 10.96
C VAL A 193 -19.73 -6.86 9.62
N GLY A 194 -19.13 -5.69 9.45
CA GLY A 194 -18.49 -5.29 8.19
C GLY A 194 -17.05 -5.75 8.00
N GLY A 195 -16.40 -6.15 9.08
CA GLY A 195 -14.95 -6.34 9.14
C GLY A 195 -14.49 -6.75 10.52
N GLY A 196 -13.24 -6.44 10.84
CA GLY A 196 -12.58 -6.83 12.08
C GLY A 196 -12.99 -6.02 13.29
N THR A 197 -12.71 -6.57 14.46
CA THR A 197 -12.73 -5.82 15.72
C THR A 197 -11.44 -5.03 15.89
N LEU A 198 -11.47 -4.02 16.76
CA LEU A 198 -10.31 -3.20 17.07
C LEU A 198 -9.70 -3.61 18.40
N ASP A 199 -8.40 -3.86 18.38
CA ASP A 199 -7.57 -3.96 19.58
C ASP A 199 -7.03 -2.56 19.91
N PRO A 200 -7.31 -2.00 21.11
CA PRO A 200 -6.81 -0.69 21.53
C PRO A 200 -5.29 -0.53 21.42
N ASN A 201 -4.55 -1.64 21.52
CA ASN A 201 -3.09 -1.66 21.48
C ASN A 201 -2.52 -1.79 20.06
N LYS A 202 -3.35 -2.12 19.06
CA LYS A 202 -2.95 -2.29 17.64
C LYS A 202 -3.55 -1.18 16.77
N SER A 203 -3.27 0.06 17.14
CA SER A 203 -3.86 1.25 16.52
C SER A 203 -3.39 1.49 15.08
N GLU A 204 -2.16 1.12 14.72
CA GLU A 204 -1.59 1.43 13.40
C GLU A 204 -2.29 0.74 12.23
N ASP A 205 -2.90 -0.43 12.46
CA ASP A 205 -3.67 -1.13 11.44
C ASP A 205 -4.89 -0.33 10.99
N LEU A 206 -5.59 0.25 11.97
CA LEU A 206 -6.69 1.17 11.71
C LEU A 206 -6.18 2.40 10.94
N MET A 207 -5.03 2.97 11.32
CA MET A 207 -4.47 4.14 10.64
C MET A 207 -4.18 3.86 9.16
N VAL A 208 -3.56 2.72 8.86
CA VAL A 208 -3.31 2.27 7.48
C VAL A 208 -4.62 2.05 6.73
N TRP A 209 -5.63 1.49 7.38
CA TRP A 209 -6.94 1.25 6.77
C TRP A 209 -7.70 2.55 6.46
N MET A 210 -7.76 3.48 7.42
CA MET A 210 -8.47 4.76 7.33
C MET A 210 -7.94 5.69 6.22
N ARG A 211 -6.72 5.46 5.75
CA ARG A 211 -6.18 6.12 4.55
C ARG A 211 -6.83 5.55 3.29
N THR A 212 -7.92 6.17 2.84
CA THR A 212 -8.69 5.80 1.66
C THR A 212 -7.81 5.60 0.42
N ALA A 213 -7.93 4.45 -0.24
CA ALA A 213 -7.28 4.18 -1.51
C ALA A 213 -7.95 4.96 -2.66
N ALA A 214 -7.15 5.41 -3.63
CA ALA A 214 -7.64 6.16 -4.78
C ALA A 214 -8.26 5.27 -5.88
N LEU A 215 -7.93 3.98 -5.89
CA LEU A 215 -8.32 3.01 -6.92
C LEU A 215 -9.02 1.79 -6.28
N PRO A 216 -9.89 1.08 -7.03
CA PRO A 216 -10.58 -0.12 -6.55
C PRO A 216 -9.65 -1.29 -6.21
N ALA A 217 -8.51 -1.34 -6.93
CA ALA A 217 -7.43 -2.27 -6.69
C ALA A 217 -6.31 -1.55 -5.93
N PHE A 218 -6.07 -1.98 -4.70
CA PHE A 218 -5.05 -1.36 -3.85
C PHE A 218 -4.38 -2.40 -2.96
N ARG A 219 -3.23 -2.00 -2.41
CA ARG A 219 -2.56 -2.74 -1.34
C ARG A 219 -2.31 -1.83 -0.16
N LYS A 220 -2.30 -2.41 1.03
CA LYS A 220 -2.04 -1.72 2.29
C LYS A 220 -1.00 -2.50 3.09
N LEU A 221 -0.15 -1.77 3.79
CA LEU A 221 0.94 -2.35 4.54
C LEU A 221 0.36 -3.11 5.74
N TYR A 222 0.65 -4.41 5.81
CA TYR A 222 0.37 -5.23 6.97
C TYR A 222 1.54 -5.11 7.95
N GLY A 223 2.75 -5.39 7.52
CA GLY A 223 3.89 -5.38 8.45
C GLY A 223 5.20 -5.56 7.76
N ARG A 224 6.25 -5.80 8.55
CA ARG A 224 7.60 -6.00 8.05
C ARG A 224 8.22 -7.24 8.68
N ILE A 225 8.87 -8.05 7.86
CA ILE A 225 9.72 -9.13 8.32
C ILE A 225 11.16 -8.59 8.28
N GLU A 226 11.82 -8.60 9.43
CA GLU A 226 13.15 -7.99 9.63
C GLU A 226 14.30 -8.98 9.36
N VAL A 227 14.03 -10.04 8.59
CA VAL A 227 14.97 -11.11 8.26
C VAL A 227 15.00 -11.29 6.74
N ASP A 228 16.19 -11.54 6.20
CA ASP A 228 16.40 -11.79 4.77
C ASP A 228 15.79 -13.14 4.35
N LEU A 229 15.22 -13.16 3.14
CA LEU A 229 14.75 -14.38 2.48
C LEU A 229 15.60 -14.65 1.24
N HIS A 230 16.12 -15.87 1.11
CA HIS A 230 17.01 -16.24 0.02
C HIS A 230 16.23 -16.84 -1.15
N ALA A 231 16.84 -16.79 -2.34
CA ALA A 231 16.28 -17.49 -3.49
C ALA A 231 16.20 -18.99 -3.20
N GLY A 232 15.04 -19.59 -3.47
CA GLY A 232 14.75 -20.98 -3.16
C GLY A 232 14.13 -21.21 -1.77
N ASP A 233 14.07 -20.20 -0.89
CA ASP A 233 13.37 -20.34 0.38
C ASP A 233 11.88 -20.63 0.14
N GLU A 234 11.35 -21.57 0.92
CA GLU A 234 9.92 -21.86 0.99
C GLU A 234 9.36 -21.31 2.29
N VAL A 235 8.47 -20.33 2.17
CA VAL A 235 7.81 -19.67 3.30
C VAL A 235 6.41 -20.23 3.43
N ALA A 236 6.18 -20.99 4.50
CA ALA A 236 4.86 -21.44 4.89
C ALA A 236 4.09 -20.27 5.49
N VAL A 237 2.90 -20.01 4.97
CA VAL A 237 2.01 -18.95 5.44
C VAL A 237 0.69 -19.55 5.88
N THR A 238 0.31 -19.31 7.13
CA THR A 238 -1.02 -19.65 7.63
C THR A 238 -1.90 -18.42 7.50
N VAL A 239 -2.80 -18.42 6.52
CA VAL A 239 -3.76 -17.34 6.30
C VAL A 239 -5.03 -17.66 7.07
N GLN A 240 -5.51 -16.72 7.89
CA GLN A 240 -6.87 -16.76 8.45
C GLN A 240 -7.78 -15.92 7.55
N ASN A 241 -8.56 -16.59 6.72
CA ASN A 241 -9.38 -15.98 5.67
C ASN A 241 -10.76 -15.55 6.21
N ASN A 242 -10.84 -14.41 6.88
CA ASN A 242 -12.03 -13.90 7.56
C ASN A 242 -12.78 -12.80 6.79
N TYR A 243 -12.07 -12.02 5.97
CA TYR A 243 -12.63 -10.83 5.32
C TYR A 243 -13.47 -11.23 4.11
N ASN A 244 -14.75 -10.90 4.12
CA ASN A 244 -15.66 -11.28 3.03
C ASN A 244 -15.48 -10.39 1.80
N THR A 245 -14.86 -10.95 0.75
CA THR A 245 -14.80 -10.31 -0.58
C THR A 245 -15.73 -10.94 -1.61
N TYR A 246 -16.31 -12.09 -1.28
CA TYR A 246 -17.08 -12.90 -2.21
C TYR A 246 -18.45 -12.27 -2.51
N SER A 247 -19.03 -11.55 -1.54
CA SER A 247 -20.33 -10.86 -1.70
C SER A 247 -20.32 -9.77 -2.78
N PHE A 248 -19.14 -9.24 -3.13
CA PHE A 248 -18.96 -8.25 -4.19
C PHE A 248 -17.98 -8.71 -5.28
N GLY A 249 -17.64 -10.00 -5.31
CA GLY A 249 -16.75 -10.60 -6.32
C GLY A 249 -15.32 -10.03 -6.32
N GLY A 250 -14.87 -9.49 -5.19
CA GLY A 250 -13.51 -8.96 -5.00
C GLY A 250 -12.48 -10.06 -4.76
N LYS A 251 -11.23 -9.77 -5.10
CA LYS A 251 -10.09 -10.69 -4.94
C LYS A 251 -9.17 -10.26 -3.81
N LYS A 252 -8.51 -11.23 -3.19
CA LYS A 252 -7.50 -11.02 -2.16
C LYS A 252 -6.18 -11.66 -2.55
N ALA A 253 -5.10 -10.94 -2.27
CA ALA A 253 -3.77 -11.47 -2.40
C ALA A 253 -2.87 -11.04 -1.25
N LEU A 254 -1.94 -11.91 -0.88
CA LEU A 254 -0.83 -11.60 -0.02
C LEU A 254 0.37 -11.22 -0.89
N VAL A 255 1.06 -10.15 -0.52
CA VAL A 255 2.22 -9.65 -1.27
C VAL A 255 3.40 -9.47 -0.33
N LEU A 256 4.49 -10.18 -0.59
CA LEU A 256 5.80 -9.91 0.00
C LEU A 256 6.59 -9.07 -0.99
N SER A 257 7.17 -7.96 -0.56
CA SER A 257 7.87 -7.04 -1.45
C SER A 257 9.04 -6.37 -0.74
N THR A 258 10.17 -6.28 -1.44
CA THR A 258 11.29 -5.42 -1.03
C THR A 258 11.01 -3.95 -1.38
N ALA A 259 11.68 -3.00 -0.73
CA ALA A 259 11.64 -1.60 -1.15
C ALA A 259 12.81 -1.26 -2.08
N GLY A 260 12.50 -0.64 -3.21
CA GLY A 260 13.48 0.06 -4.05
C GLY A 260 13.56 1.54 -3.69
N VAL A 261 14.52 2.25 -4.29
CA VAL A 261 14.71 3.70 -4.08
C VAL A 261 13.46 4.51 -4.49
N LEU A 262 12.71 4.02 -5.47
CA LEU A 262 11.47 4.65 -5.97
C LEU A 262 10.22 4.04 -5.33
N GLY A 263 10.37 3.28 -4.24
CA GLY A 263 9.30 2.55 -3.58
C GLY A 263 9.15 1.12 -4.12
N GLY A 264 7.91 0.65 -4.26
CA GLY A 264 7.63 -0.70 -4.74
C GLY A 264 7.84 -0.88 -6.24
N LYS A 265 7.67 -2.12 -6.72
CA LYS A 265 7.81 -2.45 -8.15
C LYS A 265 6.77 -1.71 -8.98
N SER A 266 7.22 -0.93 -9.97
CA SER A 266 6.34 -0.26 -10.93
C SER A 266 7.07 0.02 -12.24
N SER A 267 6.60 -0.61 -13.32
CA SER A 267 7.11 -0.37 -14.69
C SER A 267 6.46 0.82 -15.39
N PHE A 268 5.46 1.47 -14.77
CA PHE A 268 4.72 2.56 -15.39
C PHE A 268 5.62 3.76 -15.67
N LEU A 269 6.37 4.22 -14.66
CA LEU A 269 7.23 5.40 -14.79
C LEU A 269 8.30 5.21 -15.87
N GLY A 270 8.90 4.01 -15.93
CA GLY A 270 9.85 3.64 -16.98
C GLY A 270 9.23 3.72 -18.38
N ARG A 271 8.06 3.10 -18.57
CA ARG A 271 7.34 3.14 -19.86
C ARG A 271 6.89 4.54 -20.25
N ALA A 272 6.45 5.36 -19.29
CA ALA A 272 6.04 6.74 -19.54
C ALA A 272 7.21 7.61 -20.01
N TYR A 273 8.37 7.53 -19.34
CA TYR A 273 9.58 8.23 -19.78
C TYR A 273 10.07 7.75 -21.15
N LEU A 274 9.98 6.45 -21.43
CA LEU A 274 10.36 5.91 -22.74
C LEU A 274 9.44 6.44 -23.85
N ALA A 275 8.13 6.37 -23.67
CA ALA A 275 7.15 6.86 -24.63
C ALA A 275 7.30 8.36 -24.88
N GLY A 276 7.43 9.16 -23.81
CA GLY A 276 7.67 10.61 -23.92
C GLY A 276 8.97 10.93 -24.65
N GLY A 277 10.04 10.20 -24.37
CA GLY A 277 11.33 10.37 -25.05
C GLY A 277 11.25 10.07 -26.55
N ILE A 278 10.57 8.97 -26.93
CA ILE A 278 10.36 8.60 -28.33
C ILE A 278 9.53 9.66 -29.06
N ALA A 279 8.46 10.17 -28.42
CA ALA A 279 7.63 11.22 -29.01
C ALA A 279 8.40 12.52 -29.26
N CYS A 280 9.25 12.93 -28.30
CA CYS A 280 10.10 14.11 -28.48
C CYS A 280 11.15 13.93 -29.58
N LEU A 281 11.77 12.75 -29.68
CA LEU A 281 12.74 12.46 -30.75
C LEU A 281 12.07 12.45 -32.13
N ALA A 282 10.88 11.85 -32.25
CA ALA A 282 10.12 11.85 -33.50
C ALA A 282 9.75 13.28 -33.93
N LEU A 283 9.31 14.12 -32.99
CA LEU A 283 9.00 15.51 -33.27
C LEU A 283 10.25 16.31 -33.70
N ALA A 284 11.39 16.10 -33.02
CA ALA A 284 12.64 16.74 -33.41
C ALA A 284 13.07 16.33 -34.82
N LEU A 285 13.01 15.04 -35.15
CA LEU A 285 13.33 14.54 -36.49
C LEU A 285 12.41 15.13 -37.56
N LEU A 286 11.10 15.18 -37.31
CA LEU A 286 10.14 15.80 -38.21
C LEU A 286 10.48 17.29 -38.47
N LEU A 287 10.75 18.05 -37.41
CA LEU A 287 11.11 19.47 -37.53
C LEU A 287 12.44 19.64 -38.28
N THR A 288 13.44 18.79 -38.05
CA THR A 288 14.70 18.83 -38.80
C THR A 288 14.50 18.50 -40.28
N LEU A 289 13.65 17.52 -40.62
CA LEU A 289 13.33 17.19 -42.00
C LEU A 289 12.61 18.35 -42.70
N LEU A 290 11.63 18.98 -42.04
CA LEU A 290 10.95 20.16 -42.57
C LEU A 290 11.89 21.35 -42.80
N PHE A 291 12.91 21.51 -41.95
CA PHE A 291 13.90 22.59 -42.09
C PHE A 291 14.92 22.31 -43.20
N LEU A 292 15.25 21.04 -43.45
CA LEU A 292 16.23 20.63 -44.45
C LEU A 292 15.63 20.40 -45.85
N LEU A 293 14.31 20.22 -45.95
CA LEU A 293 13.61 20.17 -47.23
C LEU A 293 13.37 21.62 -47.72
N PRO A 294 13.95 22.03 -48.87
CA PRO A 294 13.74 23.37 -49.40
C PRO A 294 12.25 23.56 -49.73
N VAL A 295 11.67 24.68 -49.26
CA VAL A 295 10.33 25.13 -49.69
C VAL A 295 10.42 25.38 -51.20
N PRO A 296 9.62 24.71 -52.05
CA PRO A 296 9.58 25.04 -53.47
C PRO A 296 9.07 26.49 -53.59
N ALA A 297 9.93 27.37 -54.11
CA ALA A 297 9.55 28.75 -54.39
C ALA A 297 8.37 28.72 -55.37
N HIS A 298 7.20 29.20 -54.94
CA HIS A 298 6.13 29.52 -55.88
C HIS A 298 6.63 30.67 -56.75
N ALA A 299 6.93 30.36 -58.01
CA ALA A 299 7.14 31.34 -59.04
C ALA A 299 5.84 32.14 -59.21
N SER A 300 5.83 33.38 -58.75
CA SER A 300 4.82 34.36 -59.12
C SER A 300 5.02 34.68 -60.61
N SER A 301 4.16 34.14 -61.48
CA SER A 301 4.08 34.56 -62.88
C SER A 301 3.37 35.91 -62.95
N SER A 302 4.12 36.92 -63.39
CA SER A 302 3.65 38.23 -63.86
C SER A 302 2.68 38.11 -65.04
#